data_AF-A0A3A8M3U6-F1
#
_entry.id   AF-A0A3A8M3U6-F1
#
_cell.length_a   1.000
_cell.length_b   1.000
_cell.length_c   1.000
_cell.angle_alpha   90.00
_cell.angle_beta   90.00
_cell.angle_gamma   90.00
#
_symmetry.space_group_name_H-M   'P 1'
#
loop_
_entity.id
_entity.type
_entity.pdbx_description
1 polymer ?
#
loop_
_entity_poly.entity_id
_entity_poly.type
_entity_poly.pdbx_seq_one_letter_code
_entity_poly.pdbx_strand_id
1 'polypeptide(L)'
;MGGAIVGGAKAVGGAIVGGAKAVGNVVGGAVKAVGKAAEAVGGALKTVGVRLFDGVRSLATGLISTTKNSVRNIGEGLGTFFGGVGKLFQGKFGDGLKQMGLGLVKTFVQTPIDALLMGGGRALSAIQTLIGVEPPARKLSANEINTLREVYGDSIDYSSMRIKEGNAGLFSTSGRAFTHGDTIYIPPGDMPMTDELLVHESAHVWQHQNGGTDYMSEALWAQKFGDAYDFEKALDEGKSWSQMDPEQQGEFLSRAHRADYFKDPSAGFHFNGKDYTAQLEAALAQVRAGEGAP
;
A
#
# COMPACT_ATOMS: atom_id res chain seq x y z
N MET A 1 35.54 -13.40 -20.87
CA MET A 1 34.61 -12.60 -20.04
C MET A 1 33.15 -13.08 -20.05
N GLY A 2 32.72 -14.03 -20.91
CA GLY A 2 31.30 -14.46 -20.96
C GLY A 2 30.81 -15.48 -19.90
N GLY A 3 31.69 -16.28 -19.29
CA GLY A 3 31.28 -17.36 -18.37
C GLY A 3 30.83 -16.90 -16.98
N ALA A 4 31.45 -15.84 -16.45
CA ALA A 4 31.15 -15.33 -15.10
C ALA A 4 29.80 -14.58 -15.04
N ILE A 5 29.45 -13.87 -16.11
CA ILE A 5 28.18 -13.10 -16.21
C ILE A 5 26.99 -14.06 -16.31
N VAL A 6 27.12 -15.17 -17.07
CA VAL A 6 26.08 -16.20 -17.19
C VAL A 6 25.94 -17.03 -15.91
N GLY A 7 27.04 -17.31 -15.20
CA GLY A 7 27.03 -17.97 -13.89
C GLY A 7 26.34 -17.13 -12.82
N GLY A 8 26.64 -15.83 -12.78
CA GLY A 8 25.97 -14.88 -11.89
C GLY A 8 24.47 -14.74 -12.18
N ALA A 9 24.08 -14.64 -13.45
CA ALA A 9 22.66 -14.56 -13.84
C ALA A 9 21.87 -15.83 -13.50
N LYS A 10 22.46 -17.03 -13.67
CA LYS A 10 21.82 -18.30 -13.28
C LYS A 10 21.72 -18.47 -11.77
N ALA A 11 22.73 -18.04 -11.01
CA ALA A 11 22.68 -18.07 -9.55
C ALA A 11 21.63 -17.10 -8.99
N VAL A 12 21.53 -15.90 -9.58
CA VAL A 12 20.51 -14.90 -9.26
C VAL A 12 19.11 -15.40 -9.62
N GLY A 13 18.93 -15.98 -10.83
CA GLY A 13 17.67 -16.58 -11.23
C GLY A 13 17.25 -17.75 -10.33
N GLY A 14 18.20 -18.60 -9.92
CA GLY A 14 17.97 -19.71 -8.99
C GLY A 14 17.57 -19.25 -7.58
N ALA A 15 18.18 -18.18 -7.08
CA ALA A 15 17.85 -17.61 -5.77
C ALA A 15 16.48 -16.91 -5.77
N ILE A 16 16.12 -16.21 -6.84
CA ILE A 16 14.80 -15.57 -7.02
C ILE A 16 13.71 -16.64 -7.09
N VAL A 17 13.91 -17.67 -7.92
CA VAL A 17 12.96 -18.79 -8.05
C VAL A 17 12.88 -19.59 -6.74
N GLY A 18 13.99 -19.73 -6.02
CA GLY A 18 14.04 -20.39 -4.71
C GLY A 18 13.25 -19.64 -3.64
N GLY A 19 13.42 -18.32 -3.55
CA GLY A 19 12.66 -17.45 -2.64
C GLY A 19 11.17 -17.43 -2.95
N ALA A 20 10.80 -17.27 -4.23
CA ALA A 20 9.41 -17.32 -4.68
C ALA A 20 8.75 -18.69 -4.41
N LYS A 21 9.48 -19.80 -4.60
CA LYS A 21 8.99 -21.15 -4.26
C LYS A 21 8.85 -21.36 -2.76
N ALA A 22 9.76 -20.84 -1.94
CA ALA A 22 9.66 -20.94 -0.49
C ALA A 22 8.43 -20.18 0.04
N VAL A 23 8.22 -18.95 -0.44
CA VAL A 23 7.01 -18.17 -0.13
C VAL A 23 5.75 -18.86 -0.66
N GLY A 24 5.77 -19.35 -1.90
CA GLY A 24 4.65 -20.09 -2.50
C GLY A 24 4.28 -21.37 -1.75
N ASN A 25 5.26 -22.09 -1.20
CA ASN A 25 5.04 -23.29 -0.40
C ASN A 25 4.51 -22.97 1.00
N VAL A 26 4.98 -21.89 1.63
CA VAL A 26 4.49 -21.44 2.94
C VAL A 26 3.05 -20.90 2.82
N VAL A 27 2.79 -20.06 1.82
CA VAL A 27 1.45 -19.55 1.51
C VAL A 27 0.53 -20.70 1.11
N GLY A 28 0.98 -21.61 0.25
CA GLY A 28 0.21 -22.79 -0.14
C GLY A 28 -0.09 -23.74 1.04
N GLY A 29 0.83 -23.86 1.99
CA GLY A 29 0.65 -24.60 3.23
C GLY A 29 -0.38 -23.93 4.16
N ALA A 30 -0.29 -22.62 4.34
CA ALA A 30 -1.24 -21.84 5.12
C ALA A 30 -2.65 -21.88 4.49
N VAL A 31 -2.75 -21.69 3.18
CA VAL A 31 -4.01 -21.78 2.42
C VAL A 31 -4.61 -23.19 2.54
N LYS A 32 -3.80 -24.26 2.47
CA LYS A 32 -4.28 -25.63 2.68
C LYS A 32 -4.73 -25.88 4.13
N ALA A 33 -4.02 -25.35 5.12
CA ALA A 33 -4.41 -25.46 6.51
C ALA A 33 -5.73 -24.72 6.78
N VAL A 34 -5.93 -23.57 6.13
CA VAL A 34 -7.17 -22.78 6.18
C VAL A 34 -8.30 -23.48 5.45
N GLY A 35 -8.06 -24.07 4.29
CA GLY A 35 -9.06 -24.86 3.56
C GLY A 35 -9.56 -26.03 4.41
N LYS A 36 -8.65 -26.76 5.06
CA LYS A 36 -8.98 -27.87 5.96
C LYS A 36 -9.68 -27.41 7.24
N ALA A 37 -9.29 -26.26 7.80
CA ALA A 37 -9.97 -25.69 8.96
C ALA A 37 -11.37 -25.18 8.61
N ALA A 38 -11.54 -24.56 7.42
CA ALA A 38 -12.81 -24.05 6.90
C ALA A 38 -13.81 -25.15 6.57
N GLU A 39 -13.34 -26.32 6.10
CA GLU A 39 -14.17 -27.52 5.93
C GLU A 39 -14.70 -28.08 7.26
N ALA A 40 -14.01 -27.82 8.38
CA ALA A 40 -14.32 -28.43 9.67
C ALA A 40 -15.34 -27.66 10.53
N VAL A 41 -15.58 -26.36 10.28
CA VAL A 41 -16.47 -25.54 11.14
C VAL A 41 -17.26 -24.49 10.34
N GLY A 42 -18.58 -24.65 10.22
CA GLY A 42 -19.45 -23.73 9.47
C GLY A 42 -19.58 -22.29 10.02
N GLY A 43 -20.01 -21.36 9.16
CA GLY A 43 -20.57 -20.03 9.46
C GLY A 43 -19.60 -18.98 10.06
N ALA A 44 -19.10 -19.23 11.28
CA ALA A 44 -18.22 -18.32 12.01
C ALA A 44 -16.80 -18.22 11.41
N LEU A 45 -16.39 -19.21 10.59
CA LEU A 45 -15.08 -19.24 9.94
C LEU A 45 -14.94 -18.35 8.69
N LYS A 46 -16.03 -17.84 8.08
CA LYS A 46 -15.88 -16.96 6.90
C LYS A 46 -15.12 -15.68 7.28
N THR A 47 -15.44 -15.09 8.43
CA THR A 47 -14.78 -13.87 8.92
C THR A 47 -13.32 -14.13 9.30
N VAL A 48 -13.04 -15.24 10.00
CA VAL A 48 -11.68 -15.64 10.39
C VAL A 48 -10.83 -15.98 9.16
N GLY A 49 -11.40 -16.71 8.19
CA GLY A 49 -10.74 -17.08 6.95
C GLY A 49 -10.43 -15.87 6.05
N VAL A 50 -11.38 -14.93 5.93
CA VAL A 50 -11.17 -13.67 5.18
C VAL A 50 -10.09 -12.82 5.86
N ARG A 51 -10.14 -12.65 7.19
CA ARG A 51 -9.13 -11.91 7.94
C ARG A 51 -7.74 -12.51 7.81
N LEU A 52 -7.65 -13.84 7.86
CA LEU A 52 -6.37 -14.52 7.68
C LEU A 52 -5.85 -14.38 6.25
N PHE A 53 -6.69 -14.63 5.25
CA PHE A 53 -6.29 -14.47 3.85
C PHE A 53 -5.77 -13.05 3.60
N ASP A 54 -6.47 -12.04 4.13
CA ASP A 54 -6.08 -10.64 4.00
C ASP A 54 -4.75 -10.34 4.71
N GLY A 55 -4.58 -10.78 5.96
CA GLY A 55 -3.32 -10.60 6.69
C GLY A 55 -2.13 -11.26 6.00
N VAL A 56 -2.30 -12.47 5.48
CA VAL A 56 -1.27 -13.19 4.71
C VAL A 56 -0.96 -12.49 3.39
N ARG A 57 -2.00 -12.05 2.66
CA ARG A 57 -1.85 -11.33 1.40
C ARG A 57 -1.09 -10.02 1.59
N SER A 58 -1.50 -9.19 2.57
CA SER A 58 -0.92 -7.86 2.83
C SER A 58 0.59 -7.95 3.07
N LEU A 59 1.03 -8.97 3.80
CA LEU A 59 2.45 -9.27 4.02
C LEU A 59 3.17 -9.74 2.75
N ALA A 60 2.55 -10.62 1.97
CA ALA A 60 3.14 -11.15 0.75
C ALA A 60 3.38 -10.06 -0.31
N THR A 61 2.42 -9.14 -0.49
CA THR A 61 2.58 -7.97 -1.36
C THR A 61 3.61 -6.98 -0.82
N GLY A 62 3.74 -6.90 0.52
CA GLY A 62 4.82 -6.24 1.26
C GLY A 62 6.24 -6.49 0.76
N LEU A 63 6.52 -7.73 0.34
CA LEU A 63 7.86 -8.22 0.08
C LEU A 63 8.28 -8.14 -1.38
N ILE A 64 7.30 -8.09 -2.29
CA ILE A 64 7.59 -8.10 -3.74
C ILE A 64 8.20 -6.75 -4.17
N SER A 65 7.90 -5.65 -3.47
CA SER A 65 8.47 -4.33 -3.76
C SER A 65 9.90 -4.13 -3.25
N THR A 66 10.46 -5.04 -2.45
CA THR A 66 11.83 -4.91 -1.91
C THR A 66 12.76 -5.94 -2.57
N THR A 67 13.51 -5.57 -3.62
CA THR A 67 14.45 -6.52 -4.26
C THR A 67 15.93 -6.17 -4.06
N LYS A 68 16.71 -7.26 -3.90
CA LYS A 68 18.16 -7.42 -4.11
C LYS A 68 19.10 -6.88 -3.02
N ASN A 69 19.02 -7.47 -1.81
CA ASN A 69 20.19 -7.87 -1.00
C ASN A 69 19.85 -8.57 0.34
N SER A 70 18.58 -8.67 0.72
CA SER A 70 18.17 -9.10 2.07
C SER A 70 17.50 -10.48 2.17
N VAL A 71 17.68 -11.37 1.18
CA VAL A 71 16.84 -12.58 1.00
C VAL A 71 16.91 -13.59 2.17
N ARG A 72 18.07 -13.76 2.81
CA ARG A 72 18.24 -14.79 3.86
C ARG A 72 17.63 -14.38 5.21
N ASN A 73 17.84 -13.15 5.64
CA ASN A 73 17.27 -12.62 6.90
C ASN A 73 15.75 -12.46 6.80
N ILE A 74 15.26 -12.08 5.61
CA ILE A 74 13.82 -12.01 5.30
C ILE A 74 13.18 -13.41 5.35
N GLY A 75 13.79 -14.42 4.76
CA GLY A 75 13.26 -15.79 4.78
C GLY A 75 13.10 -16.36 6.20
N GLU A 76 14.11 -16.16 7.05
CA GLU A 76 14.06 -16.57 8.46
C GLU A 76 13.05 -15.76 9.27
N GLY A 77 12.96 -14.44 9.04
CA GLY A 77 11.99 -13.57 9.68
C GLY A 77 10.54 -13.93 9.33
N LEU A 78 10.26 -14.23 8.06
CA LEU A 78 8.94 -14.65 7.58
C LEU A 78 8.56 -16.04 8.08
N GLY A 79 9.47 -17.01 8.04
CA GLY A 79 9.22 -18.33 8.63
C GLY A 79 8.92 -18.24 10.12
N THR A 80 9.63 -17.36 10.83
CA THR A 80 9.37 -17.07 12.24
C THR A 80 7.97 -16.44 12.40
N PHE A 81 7.62 -15.43 11.61
CA PHE A 81 6.32 -14.77 11.67
C PHE A 81 5.15 -15.72 11.42
N PHE A 82 5.17 -16.48 10.32
CA PHE A 82 4.11 -17.43 9.98
C PHE A 82 4.04 -18.61 10.96
N GLY A 83 5.17 -19.02 11.55
CA GLY A 83 5.16 -19.95 12.68
C GLY A 83 4.38 -19.41 13.88
N GLY A 84 4.43 -18.09 14.11
CA GLY A 84 3.61 -17.43 15.11
C GLY A 84 2.10 -17.45 14.78
N VAL A 85 1.72 -17.24 13.52
CA VAL A 85 0.32 -17.42 13.05
C VAL A 85 -0.16 -18.84 13.33
N GLY A 86 0.65 -19.86 13.02
CA GLY A 86 0.32 -21.26 13.31
C GLY A 86 0.07 -21.52 14.80
N LYS A 87 0.80 -20.84 15.69
CA LYS A 87 0.59 -20.91 17.15
C LYS A 87 -0.71 -20.24 17.60
N LEU A 88 -1.16 -19.17 16.94
CA LEU A 88 -2.49 -18.59 17.21
C LEU A 88 -3.60 -19.63 16.98
N PHE A 89 -3.53 -20.41 15.89
CA PHE A 89 -4.48 -21.50 15.62
C PHE A 89 -4.40 -22.67 16.59
N GLN A 90 -3.28 -22.83 17.28
CA GLN A 90 -3.12 -23.82 18.35
C GLN A 90 -3.59 -23.31 19.72
N GLY A 91 -4.23 -22.13 19.77
CA GLY A 91 -4.65 -21.49 21.02
C GLY A 91 -3.49 -20.88 21.83
N LYS A 92 -2.26 -20.86 21.28
CA LYS A 92 -1.05 -20.33 21.94
C LYS A 92 -0.84 -18.86 21.58
N PHE A 93 -1.80 -18.02 21.93
CA PHE A 93 -1.84 -16.60 21.53
C PHE A 93 -0.59 -15.82 21.94
N GLY A 94 -0.14 -15.96 23.19
CA GLY A 94 1.04 -15.25 23.70
C GLY A 94 2.33 -15.61 22.95
N ASP A 95 2.53 -16.90 22.66
CA ASP A 95 3.70 -17.35 21.91
C ASP A 95 3.60 -17.02 20.42
N GLY A 96 2.39 -17.04 19.86
CA GLY A 96 2.13 -16.66 18.49
C GLY A 96 2.45 -15.19 18.23
N LEU A 97 1.94 -14.28 19.06
CA LEU A 97 2.21 -12.84 18.95
C LEU A 97 3.70 -12.51 19.17
N LYS A 98 4.35 -13.13 20.16
CA LYS A 98 5.79 -12.95 20.40
C LYS A 98 6.63 -13.39 19.19
N GLN A 99 6.28 -14.53 18.60
CA GLN A 99 7.01 -15.06 17.46
C GLN A 99 6.75 -14.24 16.19
N MET A 100 5.54 -13.72 16.01
CA MET A 100 5.22 -12.73 14.97
C MET A 100 6.10 -11.48 15.13
N GLY A 101 6.11 -10.85 16.31
CA GLY A 101 6.95 -9.67 16.57
C GLY A 101 8.44 -9.92 16.32
N LEU A 102 8.98 -11.06 16.77
CA LEU A 102 10.37 -11.44 16.53
C LEU A 102 10.69 -11.62 15.04
N GLY A 103 9.75 -12.18 14.28
CA GLY A 103 9.88 -12.32 12.83
C GLY A 103 10.02 -10.97 12.13
N LEU A 104 9.27 -9.95 12.56
CA LEU A 104 9.36 -8.60 12.02
C LEU A 104 10.70 -7.95 12.33
N VAL A 105 11.14 -8.01 13.59
CA VAL A 105 12.45 -7.45 13.99
C VAL A 105 13.56 -8.06 13.13
N LYS A 106 13.61 -9.38 12.99
CA LYS A 106 14.64 -10.04 12.17
C LYS A 106 14.58 -9.68 10.68
N THR A 107 13.40 -9.32 10.18
CA THR A 107 13.18 -8.97 8.76
C THR A 107 13.69 -7.55 8.45
N PHE A 108 13.54 -6.60 9.37
CA PHE A 108 13.71 -5.16 9.07
C PHE A 108 14.87 -4.44 9.77
N VAL A 109 15.71 -5.14 10.55
CA VAL A 109 16.84 -4.53 11.31
C VAL A 109 17.90 -3.85 10.42
N GLN A 110 17.90 -4.04 9.10
CA GLN A 110 18.91 -3.48 8.17
C GLN A 110 18.33 -2.76 6.96
N THR A 111 17.05 -2.37 6.98
CA THR A 111 16.39 -1.74 5.83
C THR A 111 16.37 -0.20 5.94
N PRO A 112 16.30 0.53 4.80
CA PRO A 112 15.94 1.96 4.80
C PRO A 112 14.67 2.22 5.63
N ILE A 113 14.54 3.44 6.16
CA ILE A 113 13.42 3.81 7.04
C ILE A 113 12.08 3.58 6.35
N ASP A 114 11.95 3.91 5.06
CA ASP A 114 10.70 3.71 4.31
C ASP A 114 10.34 2.25 4.11
N ALA A 115 11.32 1.39 3.83
CA ALA A 115 11.10 -0.05 3.77
C ALA A 115 10.73 -0.64 5.14
N LEU A 116 11.28 -0.09 6.23
CA LEU A 116 10.90 -0.45 7.61
C LEU A 116 9.47 0.02 7.93
N LEU A 117 9.09 1.25 7.56
CA LEU A 117 7.74 1.78 7.74
C LEU A 117 6.74 0.94 6.93
N MET A 118 7.05 0.68 5.66
CA MET A 118 6.25 -0.12 4.75
C MET A 118 6.02 -1.54 5.30
N GLY A 119 7.11 -2.24 5.60
CA GLY A 119 7.05 -3.62 6.06
C GLY A 119 6.50 -3.77 7.48
N GLY A 120 6.91 -2.89 8.38
CA GLY A 120 6.44 -2.85 9.77
C GLY A 120 4.95 -2.56 9.87
N GLY A 121 4.44 -1.56 9.12
CA GLY A 121 3.02 -1.25 9.16
C GLY A 121 2.14 -2.29 8.46
N ARG A 122 2.57 -2.89 7.33
CA ARG A 122 1.86 -4.03 6.72
C ARG A 122 1.76 -5.22 7.68
N ALA A 123 2.81 -5.48 8.44
CA ALA A 123 2.79 -6.53 9.43
C ALA A 123 1.91 -6.23 10.65
N LEU A 124 1.92 -4.98 11.10
CA LEU A 124 1.00 -4.52 12.13
C LEU A 124 -0.45 -4.68 11.65
N SER A 125 -0.76 -4.24 10.44
CA SER A 125 -2.08 -4.42 9.81
C SER A 125 -2.50 -5.88 9.79
N ALA A 126 -1.60 -6.78 9.37
CA ALA A 126 -1.87 -8.20 9.34
C ALA A 126 -2.18 -8.76 10.73
N ILE A 127 -1.43 -8.38 11.77
CA ILE A 127 -1.70 -8.77 13.16
C ILE A 127 -3.06 -8.25 13.61
N GLN A 128 -3.34 -6.95 13.45
CA GLN A 128 -4.59 -6.32 13.87
C GLN A 128 -5.81 -6.94 13.18
N THR A 129 -5.68 -7.24 11.88
CA THR A 129 -6.72 -7.90 11.09
C THR A 129 -6.96 -9.32 11.58
N LEU A 130 -5.90 -10.08 11.86
CA LEU A 130 -5.98 -11.45 12.38
C LEU A 130 -6.68 -11.51 13.74
N ILE A 131 -6.37 -10.58 14.66
CA ILE A 131 -6.99 -10.54 15.99
C ILE A 131 -8.34 -9.81 16.02
N GLY A 132 -8.78 -9.28 14.87
CA GLY A 132 -10.08 -8.63 14.72
C GLY A 132 -10.17 -7.20 15.25
N VAL A 133 -9.02 -6.56 15.52
CA VAL A 133 -8.93 -5.14 15.85
C VAL A 133 -9.13 -4.27 14.60
N GLU A 134 -8.70 -4.76 13.43
CA GLU A 134 -8.82 -4.08 12.15
C GLU A 134 -9.79 -4.85 11.22
N PRO A 135 -10.61 -4.14 10.42
CA PRO A 135 -11.53 -4.76 9.47
C PRO A 135 -10.76 -5.46 8.34
N PRO A 136 -11.33 -6.52 7.74
CA PRO A 136 -10.76 -7.11 6.53
C PRO A 136 -10.86 -6.11 5.37
N ALA A 137 -9.88 -6.12 4.48
CA ALA A 137 -9.96 -5.28 3.28
C ALA A 137 -11.02 -5.75 2.29
N ARG A 138 -11.62 -4.78 1.59
CA ARG A 138 -12.39 -5.00 0.35
C ARG A 138 -11.59 -4.56 -0.87
N LYS A 139 -11.97 -5.11 -2.03
CA LYS A 139 -11.53 -4.58 -3.32
C LYS A 139 -12.27 -3.28 -3.63
N LEU A 140 -11.74 -2.51 -4.57
CA LEU A 140 -12.49 -1.42 -5.19
C LEU A 140 -13.69 -2.00 -5.94
N SER A 141 -14.79 -1.26 -5.90
CA SER A 141 -15.96 -1.42 -6.73
C SER A 141 -15.70 -0.92 -8.15
N ALA A 142 -16.57 -1.29 -9.09
CA ALA A 142 -16.46 -0.81 -10.47
C ALA A 142 -16.55 0.71 -10.58
N ASN A 143 -17.40 1.35 -9.75
CA ASN A 143 -17.55 2.80 -9.75
C ASN A 143 -16.28 3.49 -9.26
N GLU A 144 -15.71 3.02 -8.13
CA GLU A 144 -14.43 3.55 -7.61
C GLU A 144 -13.31 3.41 -8.64
N ILE A 145 -13.24 2.29 -9.36
CA ILE A 145 -12.25 2.11 -10.45
C ILE A 145 -12.49 3.11 -11.58
N ASN A 146 -13.75 3.32 -11.98
CA ASN A 146 -14.07 4.27 -13.06
C ASN A 146 -13.69 5.71 -12.66
N THR A 147 -14.03 6.15 -11.45
CA THR A 147 -13.62 7.44 -10.90
C THR A 147 -12.10 7.62 -10.96
N LEU A 148 -11.34 6.61 -10.52
CA LEU A 148 -9.88 6.70 -10.55
C LEU A 148 -9.29 6.67 -11.96
N ARG A 149 -9.94 5.99 -12.92
CA ARG A 149 -9.50 5.97 -14.33
C ARG A 149 -9.63 7.32 -15.00
N GLU A 150 -10.57 8.16 -14.57
CA GLU A 150 -10.69 9.54 -15.07
C GLU A 150 -9.41 10.34 -14.79
N VAL A 151 -8.82 10.14 -13.61
CA VAL A 151 -7.60 10.84 -13.18
C VAL A 151 -6.35 10.11 -13.68
N TYR A 152 -6.16 8.86 -13.24
CA TYR A 152 -4.91 8.11 -13.36
C TYR A 152 -4.82 7.26 -14.64
N GLY A 153 -5.91 7.08 -15.39
CA GLY A 153 -5.91 6.22 -16.58
C GLY A 153 -5.62 4.76 -16.24
N ASP A 154 -4.54 4.21 -16.77
CA ASP A 154 -4.11 2.81 -16.53
C ASP A 154 -2.80 2.71 -15.72
N SER A 155 -2.30 3.83 -15.19
CA SER A 155 -1.01 3.87 -14.48
C SER A 155 -1.05 3.35 -13.04
N ILE A 156 -2.22 2.88 -12.59
CA ILE A 156 -2.41 2.15 -11.33
C ILE A 156 -2.89 0.74 -11.64
N ASP A 157 -2.27 -0.26 -11.01
CA ASP A 157 -2.84 -1.61 -10.88
C ASP A 157 -3.97 -1.60 -9.83
N TYR A 158 -5.19 -1.24 -10.27
CA TYR A 158 -6.39 -1.23 -9.44
C TYR A 158 -6.73 -2.60 -8.82
N SER A 159 -6.23 -3.69 -9.40
CA SER A 159 -6.49 -5.05 -8.89
C SER A 159 -5.72 -5.35 -7.60
N SER A 160 -4.58 -4.67 -7.41
CA SER A 160 -3.76 -4.74 -6.21
C SER A 160 -4.41 -3.99 -5.03
N MET A 161 -5.12 -2.90 -5.32
CA MET A 161 -5.66 -1.94 -4.36
C MET A 161 -6.70 -2.51 -3.40
N ARG A 162 -6.67 -2.03 -2.16
CA ARG A 162 -7.53 -2.47 -1.07
C ARG A 162 -8.04 -1.30 -0.26
N ILE A 163 -9.27 -1.40 0.25
CA ILE A 163 -9.87 -0.39 1.14
C ILE A 163 -10.28 -1.08 2.44
N LYS A 164 -9.91 -0.46 3.57
CA LYS A 164 -10.32 -0.86 4.92
C LYS A 164 -11.15 0.25 5.55
N GLU A 165 -12.43 0.00 5.72
CA GLU A 165 -13.39 0.97 6.25
C GLU A 165 -13.72 0.68 7.71
N GLY A 166 -13.68 1.71 8.55
CA GLY A 166 -13.94 1.65 9.98
C GLY A 166 -12.67 1.73 10.82
N ASN A 167 -12.76 1.28 12.07
CA ASN A 167 -11.65 1.39 13.02
C ASN A 167 -10.54 0.37 12.69
N ALA A 168 -9.38 0.85 12.26
CA ALA A 168 -8.18 0.08 11.96
C ALA A 168 -7.18 0.01 13.13
N GLY A 169 -7.66 0.19 14.36
CA GLY A 169 -6.85 0.10 15.58
C GLY A 169 -5.83 1.22 15.68
N LEU A 170 -4.54 0.84 15.82
CA LEU A 170 -3.42 1.77 15.93
C LEU A 170 -3.28 2.68 14.69
N PHE A 171 -3.85 2.27 13.55
CA PHE A 171 -3.87 3.08 12.34
C PHE A 171 -4.98 4.13 12.31
N SER A 172 -6.00 4.00 13.15
CA SER A 172 -7.07 5.00 13.24
C SER A 172 -6.85 6.03 14.36
N THR A 173 -5.70 6.02 15.05
CA THR A 173 -5.44 6.95 16.16
C THR A 173 -5.28 8.40 15.71
N SER A 174 -4.94 8.65 14.45
CA SER A 174 -4.96 9.99 13.86
C SER A 174 -6.38 10.49 13.61
N GLY A 175 -7.37 9.58 13.51
CA GLY A 175 -8.73 9.88 13.11
C GLY A 175 -8.90 10.27 11.64
N ARG A 176 -7.84 10.16 10.82
CA ARG A 176 -7.83 10.57 9.41
C ARG A 176 -7.56 9.39 8.49
N ALA A 177 -8.13 9.44 7.30
CA ALA A 177 -7.77 8.55 6.21
C ALA A 177 -6.28 8.65 5.88
N PHE A 178 -5.72 7.53 5.44
CA PHE A 178 -4.34 7.47 4.97
C PHE A 178 -4.11 6.22 4.11
N THR A 179 -3.01 6.24 3.37
CA THR A 179 -2.63 5.16 2.46
C THR A 179 -1.30 4.52 2.83
N HIS A 180 -1.29 3.19 2.88
CA HIS A 180 -0.11 2.38 3.16
C HIS A 180 0.12 1.37 2.03
N GLY A 181 1.04 1.71 1.11
CA GLY A 181 1.22 1.00 -0.15
C GLY A 181 -0.09 0.98 -0.93
N ASP A 182 -0.53 -0.20 -1.41
CA ASP A 182 -1.80 -0.31 -2.15
C ASP A 182 -3.06 -0.43 -1.25
N THR A 183 -2.98 -0.08 0.03
CA THR A 183 -4.13 -0.18 0.96
C THR A 183 -4.49 1.18 1.54
N ILE A 184 -5.74 1.59 1.30
CA ILE A 184 -6.34 2.80 1.83
C ILE A 184 -7.13 2.47 3.09
N TYR A 185 -6.93 3.24 4.15
CA TYR A 185 -7.63 3.10 5.42
C TYR A 185 -8.55 4.29 5.61
N ILE A 186 -9.84 4.03 5.78
CA ILE A 186 -10.88 5.06 5.95
C ILE A 186 -11.49 4.91 7.35
N PRO A 187 -11.16 5.79 8.30
CA PRO A 187 -11.71 5.72 9.66
C PRO A 187 -13.20 6.12 9.68
N PRO A 188 -13.92 5.84 10.79
CA PRO A 188 -15.35 6.16 10.89
C PRO A 188 -15.70 7.64 10.66
N GLY A 189 -14.78 8.56 10.96
CA GLY A 189 -14.98 10.00 10.76
C GLY A 189 -15.01 10.44 9.30
N ASP A 190 -14.39 9.67 8.41
CA ASP A 190 -14.29 9.95 6.97
C ASP A 190 -15.26 9.06 6.14
N MET A 191 -16.24 8.45 6.81
CA MET A 191 -17.27 7.61 6.21
C MET A 191 -18.59 8.39 6.02
N PRO A 192 -19.30 8.25 4.87
CA PRO A 192 -18.89 7.48 3.70
C PRO A 192 -17.73 8.15 2.96
N MET A 193 -16.82 7.34 2.41
CA MET A 193 -15.71 7.83 1.60
C MET A 193 -16.23 8.62 0.39
N THR A 194 -15.68 9.82 0.18
CA THR A 194 -15.99 10.66 -0.98
C THR A 194 -15.07 10.33 -2.14
N ASP A 195 -15.49 10.66 -3.37
CA ASP A 195 -14.64 10.50 -4.56
C ASP A 195 -13.38 11.39 -4.47
N GLU A 196 -13.48 12.60 -3.91
CA GLU A 196 -12.31 13.47 -3.66
C GLU A 196 -11.30 12.78 -2.74
N LEU A 197 -11.75 12.20 -1.63
CA LEU A 197 -10.88 11.48 -0.71
C LEU A 197 -10.27 10.24 -1.37
N LEU A 198 -11.07 9.49 -2.13
CA LEU A 198 -10.57 8.34 -2.89
C LEU A 198 -9.48 8.73 -3.89
N VAL A 199 -9.65 9.85 -4.60
CA VAL A 199 -8.66 10.36 -5.55
C VAL A 199 -7.38 10.76 -4.82
N HIS A 200 -7.47 11.48 -3.70
CA HIS A 200 -6.32 11.90 -2.89
C HIS A 200 -5.52 10.69 -2.39
N GLU A 201 -6.19 9.76 -1.72
CA GLU A 201 -5.53 8.57 -1.17
C GLU A 201 -4.97 7.65 -2.29
N SER A 202 -5.60 7.65 -3.46
CA SER A 202 -5.08 6.91 -4.62
C SER A 202 -3.86 7.58 -5.25
N ALA A 203 -3.58 8.86 -4.99
CA ALA A 203 -2.33 9.49 -5.38
C ALA A 203 -1.15 8.83 -4.68
N HIS A 204 -1.32 8.50 -3.39
CA HIS A 204 -0.31 7.77 -2.61
C HIS A 204 -0.16 6.32 -3.07
N VAL A 205 -1.24 5.66 -3.53
CA VAL A 205 -1.13 4.36 -4.20
C VAL A 205 -0.32 4.49 -5.50
N TRP A 206 -0.61 5.51 -6.31
CA TRP A 206 0.11 5.75 -7.55
C TRP A 206 1.60 6.04 -7.30
N GLN A 207 1.92 6.87 -6.30
CA GLN A 207 3.29 7.12 -5.85
C GLN A 207 3.97 5.83 -5.40
N HIS A 208 3.27 4.99 -4.63
CA HIS A 208 3.79 3.69 -4.23
C HIS A 208 4.15 2.79 -5.42
N GLN A 209 3.27 2.72 -6.42
CA GLN A 209 3.43 1.82 -7.56
C GLN A 209 4.46 2.31 -8.58
N ASN A 210 4.64 3.63 -8.71
CA ASN A 210 5.51 4.23 -9.74
C ASN A 210 6.84 4.77 -9.18
N GLY A 211 6.89 5.17 -7.90
CA GLY A 211 8.08 5.70 -7.20
C GLY A 211 8.65 4.79 -6.11
N GLY A 212 7.88 3.82 -5.60
CA GLY A 212 8.31 2.93 -4.54
C GLY A 212 7.89 3.40 -3.15
N THR A 213 8.68 3.13 -2.11
CA THR A 213 8.24 3.38 -0.71
C THR A 213 8.54 4.77 -0.18
N ASP A 214 9.35 5.54 -0.91
CA ASP A 214 9.98 6.77 -0.40
C ASP A 214 8.95 7.88 -0.12
N TYR A 215 7.80 7.85 -0.81
CA TYR A 215 6.67 8.73 -0.54
C TYR A 215 6.20 8.72 0.91
N MET A 216 6.38 7.61 1.66
CA MET A 216 5.85 7.48 3.02
C MET A 216 6.51 8.45 4.01
N SER A 217 7.85 8.50 4.06
CA SER A 217 8.54 9.43 4.95
C SER A 217 8.40 10.87 4.48
N GLU A 218 8.37 11.11 3.18
CA GLU A 218 8.16 12.45 2.62
C GLU A 218 6.75 12.99 2.93
N ALA A 219 5.70 12.17 2.76
CA ALA A 219 4.34 12.55 3.12
C ALA A 219 4.22 12.83 4.62
N LEU A 220 4.81 11.97 5.47
CA LEU A 220 4.84 12.20 6.92
C LEU A 220 5.59 13.48 7.31
N TRP A 221 6.67 13.81 6.59
CA TRP A 221 7.39 15.06 6.77
C TRP A 221 6.50 16.24 6.35
N ALA A 222 5.93 16.19 5.15
CA ALA A 222 5.12 17.25 4.55
C ALA A 222 3.91 17.57 5.42
N GLN A 223 3.18 16.54 5.89
CA GLN A 223 2.03 16.72 6.79
C GLN A 223 2.41 17.38 8.13
N LYS A 224 3.63 17.18 8.62
CA LYS A 224 4.06 17.63 9.95
C LYS A 224 4.79 18.98 9.93
N PHE A 225 5.49 19.29 8.86
CA PHE A 225 6.41 20.43 8.79
C PHE A 225 6.35 21.20 7.47
N GLY A 226 5.61 20.72 6.46
CA GLY A 226 5.50 21.33 5.14
C GLY A 226 4.17 22.03 4.90
N ASP A 227 4.01 22.53 3.67
CA ASP A 227 2.79 23.16 3.19
C ASP A 227 1.85 22.12 2.53
N ALA A 228 1.76 20.90 3.07
CA ALA A 228 1.21 19.68 2.43
C ALA A 228 -0.06 19.85 1.57
N TYR A 229 -1.00 20.72 1.95
CA TYR A 229 -2.26 20.94 1.21
C TYR A 229 -2.27 22.20 0.33
N ASP A 230 -1.18 22.97 0.33
CA ASP A 230 -1.01 24.19 -0.45
C ASP A 230 -0.23 23.88 -1.72
N PHE A 231 -0.88 23.18 -2.65
CA PHE A 231 -0.33 22.94 -3.97
C PHE A 231 -0.18 24.24 -4.76
N GLU A 232 -1.00 25.26 -4.47
CA GLU A 232 -0.94 26.56 -5.13
C GLU A 232 0.40 27.24 -4.90
N LYS A 233 0.92 27.19 -3.66
CA LYS A 233 2.26 27.69 -3.36
C LYS A 233 3.34 27.04 -4.23
N ALA A 234 3.29 25.72 -4.43
CA ALA A 234 4.24 25.04 -5.30
C ALA A 234 4.14 25.51 -6.75
N LEU A 235 2.91 25.62 -7.27
CA LEU A 235 2.66 26.10 -8.63
C LEU A 235 3.06 27.57 -8.82
N ASP A 236 2.82 28.43 -7.82
CA ASP A 236 3.22 29.84 -7.80
C ASP A 236 4.74 30.02 -7.75
N GLU A 237 5.45 29.11 -7.08
CA GLU A 237 6.92 29.03 -7.07
C GLU A 237 7.49 28.47 -8.39
N GLY A 238 6.64 28.08 -9.35
CA GLY A 238 7.02 27.53 -10.64
C GLY A 238 7.48 26.07 -10.57
N LYS A 239 7.15 25.34 -9.50
CA LYS A 239 7.43 23.91 -9.41
C LYS A 239 6.55 23.14 -10.38
N SER A 240 7.18 22.20 -11.08
CA SER A 240 6.48 21.20 -11.89
C SER A 240 5.96 20.06 -11.02
N TRP A 241 5.07 19.23 -11.58
CA TRP A 241 4.49 18.04 -10.93
C TRP A 241 5.49 17.21 -10.11
N SER A 242 6.62 16.84 -10.70
CA SER A 242 7.63 15.99 -10.06
C SER A 242 8.44 16.70 -8.97
N GLN A 243 8.25 18.01 -8.78
CA GLN A 243 8.92 18.82 -7.76
C GLN A 243 7.97 19.17 -6.60
N MET A 244 6.70 18.81 -6.72
CA MET A 244 5.72 18.92 -5.65
C MET A 244 5.96 17.80 -4.63
N ASP A 245 5.69 18.09 -3.36
CA ASP A 245 5.73 17.04 -2.35
C ASP A 245 4.55 16.05 -2.54
N PRO A 246 4.62 14.84 -1.93
CA PRO A 246 3.61 13.81 -2.15
C PRO A 246 2.17 14.23 -1.80
N GLU A 247 1.99 15.10 -0.79
CA GLU A 247 0.67 15.57 -0.37
C GLU A 247 0.13 16.64 -1.33
N GLN A 248 1.00 17.54 -1.79
CA GLN A 248 0.63 18.54 -2.80
C GLN A 248 0.19 17.87 -4.10
N GLN A 249 0.86 16.80 -4.51
CA GLN A 249 0.47 15.97 -5.66
C GLN A 249 -0.95 15.39 -5.48
N GLY A 250 -1.22 14.79 -4.32
CA GLY A 250 -2.54 14.22 -4.00
C GLY A 250 -3.64 15.28 -3.97
N GLU A 251 -3.38 16.40 -3.32
CA GLU A 251 -4.33 17.50 -3.20
C GLU A 251 -4.62 18.12 -4.57
N PHE A 252 -3.61 18.34 -5.41
CA PHE A 252 -3.82 18.94 -6.74
C PHE A 252 -4.78 18.12 -7.61
N LEU A 253 -4.60 16.80 -7.63
CA LEU A 253 -5.47 15.88 -8.38
C LEU A 253 -6.87 15.77 -7.76
N SER A 254 -6.98 15.70 -6.44
CA SER A 254 -8.28 15.61 -5.74
C SER A 254 -9.11 16.87 -5.92
N ARG A 255 -8.47 18.06 -5.91
CA ARG A 255 -9.12 19.34 -6.17
C ARG A 255 -9.57 19.49 -7.61
N ALA A 256 -8.76 19.04 -8.58
CA ALA A 256 -9.18 18.98 -9.98
C ALA A 256 -10.42 18.10 -10.17
N HIS A 257 -10.47 16.95 -9.49
CA HIS A 257 -11.63 16.07 -9.52
C HIS A 257 -12.86 16.73 -8.88
N ARG A 258 -12.72 17.35 -7.71
CA ARG A 258 -13.80 18.08 -7.05
C ARG A 258 -14.31 19.28 -7.84
N ALA A 259 -13.46 19.91 -8.64
CA ALA A 259 -13.84 21.01 -9.53
C ALA A 259 -14.53 20.54 -10.82
N ASP A 260 -14.85 19.24 -10.93
CA ASP A 260 -15.49 18.63 -12.10
C ASP A 260 -14.69 18.77 -13.41
N TYR A 261 -13.38 19.04 -13.34
CA TYR A 261 -12.52 19.18 -14.52
C TYR A 261 -12.61 17.95 -15.44
N PHE A 262 -12.67 16.74 -14.90
CA PHE A 262 -12.75 15.52 -15.71
C PHE A 262 -14.10 15.32 -16.40
N LYS A 263 -15.16 16.00 -15.94
CA LYS A 263 -16.48 15.98 -16.57
C LYS A 263 -16.59 17.01 -17.71
N ASP A 264 -15.93 18.16 -17.55
CA ASP A 264 -15.83 19.19 -18.58
C ASP A 264 -14.42 19.81 -18.64
N PRO A 265 -13.45 19.15 -19.29
CA PRO A 265 -12.09 19.67 -19.39
C PRO A 265 -12.01 21.00 -20.14
N SER A 266 -13.01 21.32 -20.97
CA SER A 266 -13.04 22.54 -21.77
C SER A 266 -13.29 23.80 -20.93
N ALA A 267 -13.87 23.65 -19.74
CA ALA A 267 -14.03 24.73 -18.77
C ALA A 267 -12.70 25.12 -18.09
N GLY A 268 -11.67 24.28 -18.21
CA GLY A 268 -10.38 24.47 -17.54
C GLY A 268 -10.44 24.20 -16.03
N PHE A 269 -9.27 24.11 -15.40
CA PHE A 269 -9.15 23.96 -13.94
C PHE A 269 -8.81 25.29 -13.29
N HIS A 270 -9.82 25.90 -12.65
CA HIS A 270 -9.68 27.16 -11.96
C HIS A 270 -9.80 26.95 -10.45
N PHE A 271 -8.83 27.44 -9.68
CA PHE A 271 -8.83 27.30 -8.23
C PHE A 271 -8.39 28.64 -7.60
N ASN A 272 -9.14 29.09 -6.58
CA ASN A 272 -8.93 30.38 -5.91
C ASN A 272 -8.71 31.59 -6.84
N GLY A 273 -9.41 31.60 -7.99
CA GLY A 273 -9.36 32.70 -8.95
C GLY A 273 -8.18 32.67 -9.92
N LYS A 274 -7.36 31.61 -9.90
CA LYS A 274 -6.27 31.36 -10.85
C LYS A 274 -6.60 30.19 -11.75
N ASP A 275 -6.11 30.25 -12.99
CA ASP A 275 -6.20 29.17 -13.97
C ASP A 275 -4.93 28.32 -13.90
N TYR A 276 -5.10 27.05 -13.54
CA TYR A 276 -4.05 26.04 -13.45
C TYR A 276 -4.19 24.95 -14.52
N THR A 277 -4.99 25.18 -15.57
CA THR A 277 -5.31 24.18 -16.60
C THR A 277 -4.06 23.59 -17.24
N ALA A 278 -3.11 24.43 -17.65
CA ALA A 278 -1.90 23.96 -18.33
C ALA A 278 -1.01 23.12 -17.39
N GLN A 279 -0.91 23.50 -16.12
CA GLN A 279 -0.17 22.77 -15.09
C GLN A 279 -0.84 21.42 -14.81
N LEU A 280 -2.17 21.39 -14.75
CA LEU A 280 -2.92 20.16 -14.55
C LEU A 280 -2.78 19.22 -15.74
N GLU A 281 -2.88 19.70 -16.98
CA GLU A 281 -2.69 18.89 -18.19
C GLU A 281 -1.28 18.29 -18.25
N ALA A 282 -0.25 19.08 -17.89
CA ALA A 282 1.13 18.60 -17.81
C ALA A 282 1.33 17.55 -16.70
N ALA A 283 0.67 17.72 -15.55
CA ALA A 283 0.67 16.74 -14.48
C ALA A 283 -0.05 15.44 -14.90
N LEU A 284 -1.23 15.54 -15.50
CA LEU A 284 -2.02 14.39 -15.96
C LEU A 284 -1.27 13.57 -17.03
N ALA A 285 -0.52 14.23 -17.91
CA ALA A 285 0.33 13.55 -18.88
C ALA A 285 1.39 12.68 -18.19
N GLN A 286 2.08 13.21 -17.17
CA GLN A 286 3.07 12.48 -16.39
C GLN A 286 2.44 11.36 -15.55
N VAL A 287 1.35 11.66 -14.83
CA VAL A 287 0.63 10.69 -13.99
C VAL A 287 0.17 9.49 -14.79
N ARG A 288 -0.43 9.72 -15.97
CA ARG A 288 -0.91 8.63 -16.84
C ARG A 288 0.22 7.87 -17.53
N ALA A 289 1.41 8.47 -17.65
CA ALA A 289 2.64 7.81 -18.09
C ALA A 289 3.35 7.06 -16.94
N GLY A 290 2.94 7.24 -15.68
CA GLY A 290 3.64 6.67 -14.51
C GLY A 290 4.92 7.42 -14.14
N GLU A 291 5.01 8.70 -14.47
CA GLU A 291 6.19 9.54 -14.28
C GLU A 291 5.95 10.64 -13.22
N GLY A 292 7.02 11.06 -12.54
CA GLY A 292 6.98 12.16 -11.59
C GLY A 292 6.54 11.77 -10.17
N ALA A 293 6.53 10.48 -9.85
CA ALA A 293 6.46 10.04 -8.47
C ALA A 293 7.73 10.51 -7.71
N PRO A 294 7.61 10.91 -6.44
CA PRO A 294 8.73 11.29 -5.59
C PRO A 294 9.78 10.17 -5.45
#